data_AF-X1G7G8-F1
#
_entry.id   AF-X1G7G8-F1
#
_cell.length_a   1.000
_cell.length_b   1.000
_cell.length_c   1.000
_cell.angle_alpha   90.00
_cell.angle_beta   90.00
_cell.angle_gamma   90.00
#
_symmetry.space_group_name_H-M   'P 1'
#
loop_
_entity.id
_entity.type
_entity.pdbx_description
1 polymer ?
#
loop_
_entity_poly.entity_id
_entity_poly.type
_entity_poly.pdbx_seq_one_letter_code
_entity_poly.pdbx_strand_id
1 'polypeptide(L)'
;MSLDSGYRERSYLIDEIQTIRRYPSLDAAWEYKPSAAWAVLAQVTDITRHARTRVQDIYAGLRSEAPIALTDRVRVRVPSAFYLRARRSW
;
A
#
# COMPACT_ATOMS: atom_id res chain seq x y z
N MET A 1 -2.72 -26.25 -42.57
CA MET A 1 -3.12 -25.10 -41.74
C MET A 1 -3.55 -25.67 -40.39
N SER A 2 -2.66 -25.66 -39.40
CA SER A 2 -2.89 -26.29 -38.08
C SER A 2 -2.86 -25.20 -37.03
N LEU A 3 -4.02 -24.87 -36.47
CA LEU A 3 -4.17 -23.96 -35.34
C LEU A 3 -3.95 -24.77 -34.06
N ASP A 4 -2.69 -25.01 -33.70
CA ASP A 4 -2.32 -25.65 -32.44
C ASP A 4 -1.71 -24.61 -31.50
N SER A 5 -2.53 -23.69 -31.01
CA SER A 5 -2.26 -23.03 -29.73
C SER A 5 -3.09 -23.72 -28.66
N GLY A 6 -2.74 -24.99 -28.39
CA GLY A 6 -3.36 -25.78 -27.33
C GLY A 6 -2.95 -25.24 -25.96
N TYR A 7 -3.72 -24.29 -25.43
CA TYR A 7 -3.57 -23.90 -24.03
C TYR A 7 -4.03 -25.06 -23.15
N ARG A 8 -3.10 -25.63 -22.38
CA ARG A 8 -3.41 -26.66 -21.37
C ARG A 8 -3.54 -26.00 -20.02
N GLU A 9 -4.76 -25.72 -19.60
CA GLU A 9 -5.07 -25.24 -18.26
C GLU A 9 -4.77 -26.33 -17.22
N ARG A 10 -3.97 -26.00 -16.20
CA ARG A 10 -3.54 -26.92 -15.14
C ARG A 10 -4.17 -26.61 -13.79
N SER A 11 -4.67 -25.40 -13.60
CA SER A 11 -5.31 -24.94 -12.36
C SER A 11 -6.27 -23.79 -12.67
N TYR A 12 -7.22 -23.57 -11.77
CA TYR A 12 -8.12 -22.42 -11.80
C TYR A 12 -8.10 -21.72 -10.43
N LEU A 13 -8.25 -20.40 -10.44
CA LEU A 13 -8.39 -19.59 -9.23
C LEU A 13 -9.78 -19.85 -8.65
N ILE A 14 -9.83 -20.33 -7.40
CA ILE A 14 -11.10 -20.58 -6.71
C ILE A 14 -11.55 -19.33 -5.97
N ASP A 15 -10.61 -18.68 -5.28
CA ASP A 15 -10.89 -17.60 -4.35
C ASP A 15 -9.70 -16.64 -4.28
N GLU A 16 -10.01 -15.36 -4.10
CA GLU A 16 -9.04 -14.29 -3.90
C GLU A 16 -9.44 -13.54 -2.62
N ILE A 17 -8.62 -13.68 -1.58
CA ILE A 17 -8.85 -13.02 -0.31
C ILE A 17 -7.99 -11.76 -0.25
N GLN A 18 -8.62 -10.59 -0.34
CA GLN A 18 -7.97 -9.31 -0.13
C GLN A 18 -8.13 -8.84 1.32
N THR A 19 -7.01 -8.68 2.03
CA THR A 19 -7.00 -8.09 3.38
C THR A 19 -6.27 -6.75 3.35
N ILE A 20 -6.96 -5.70 3.79
CA ILE A 20 -6.41 -4.35 3.92
C ILE A 20 -6.28 -4.00 5.39
N ARG A 21 -5.05 -3.88 5.89
CA ARG A 21 -4.78 -3.38 7.24
C ARG A 21 -4.28 -1.94 7.17
N ARG A 22 -5.05 -1.03 7.77
CA ARG A 22 -4.68 0.39 7.91
C ARG A 22 -4.13 0.60 9.31
N TYR A 23 -2.94 1.19 9.39
CA TYR A 23 -2.30 1.57 10.64
C TYR A 23 -2.54 3.07 10.91
N PRO A 24 -2.59 3.48 12.19
CA PRO A 24 -2.80 4.87 12.56
C PRO A 24 -1.68 5.78 11.99
N SER A 25 -2.06 6.98 11.57
CA SER A 25 -1.14 8.03 11.16
C SER A 25 -0.72 8.88 12.37
N LEU A 26 0.56 9.21 12.43
CA LEU A 26 1.10 10.25 13.30
C LEU A 26 1.51 11.43 12.44
N ASP A 27 1.13 12.62 12.88
CA ASP A 27 1.53 13.88 12.28
C ASP A 27 2.38 14.65 13.29
N ALA A 28 3.47 15.26 12.83
CA ALA A 28 4.33 16.11 13.65
C ALA A 28 4.43 17.50 13.02
N ALA A 29 4.36 18.53 13.85
CA ALA A 29 4.53 19.92 13.42
C ALA A 29 5.47 20.64 14.37
N TRP A 30 6.35 21.46 13.80
CA TRP A 30 7.26 22.34 14.52
C TRP A 30 7.14 23.75 13.94
N GLU A 31 6.78 24.71 14.79
CA GLU A 31 6.85 26.13 14.49
C GLU A 31 8.09 26.78 15.14
N TYR A 32 8.87 27.52 14.36
CA TYR A 32 10.01 28.31 14.81
C TYR A 32 9.80 29.79 14.44
N LYS A 33 9.92 30.68 15.44
CA LYS A 33 9.76 32.13 15.27
C LYS A 33 11.10 32.84 15.56
N PRO A 34 11.94 33.06 14.54
CA PRO A 34 13.23 33.72 14.74
C PRO A 34 13.08 35.21 15.10
N SER A 35 11.99 35.86 14.71
CA SER A 35 11.67 37.23 15.13
C SER A 35 10.17 37.48 15.10
N ALA A 36 9.70 38.60 15.64
CA ALA A 36 8.28 38.99 15.60
C ALA A 36 7.71 39.11 14.17
N ALA A 37 8.59 39.31 13.18
CA ALA A 37 8.22 39.42 11.77
C ALA A 37 8.25 38.08 11.02
N TRP A 38 8.78 37.00 11.61
CA TRP A 38 9.01 35.73 10.90
C TRP A 38 8.46 34.53 11.66
N ALA A 39 7.79 33.64 10.95
CA ALA A 39 7.38 32.33 11.43
C ALA A 39 7.69 31.26 10.37
N VAL A 40 8.33 30.17 10.79
CA VAL A 40 8.64 29.00 9.98
C VAL A 40 7.88 27.82 10.55
N LEU A 41 7.06 27.16 9.75
CA LEU A 41 6.34 25.95 10.10
C LEU A 41 6.91 24.79 9.28
N ALA A 42 7.42 23.78 9.97
CA ALA A 42 7.74 22.48 9.41
C ALA A 42 6.67 21.47 9.84
N GLN A 43 6.13 20.70 8.91
CA GLN A 43 5.12 19.70 9.18
C GLN A 43 5.44 18.41 8.43
N VAL A 44 5.36 17.28 9.14
CA VAL A 44 5.45 15.94 8.56
C VAL A 44 4.14 15.24 8.82
N THR A 45 3.48 14.80 7.76
CA THR A 45 2.22 14.07 7.85
C THR A 45 2.41 12.61 7.50
N ASP A 46 1.52 11.76 7.99
CA ASP A 46 1.48 10.33 7.64
C ASP A 46 2.78 9.57 8.00
N ILE A 47 3.48 9.99 9.07
CA ILE A 47 4.79 9.45 9.50
C ILE A 47 4.75 7.93 9.67
N THR A 48 3.68 7.43 10.28
CA THR A 48 3.49 6.00 10.55
C THR A 48 2.42 5.38 9.66
N ARG A 49 1.81 6.14 8.75
CA ARG A 49 0.72 5.63 7.94
C ARG A 49 1.28 4.65 6.93
N HIS A 50 0.99 3.38 7.14
CA HIS A 50 1.21 2.36 6.14
C HIS A 50 -0.09 1.61 5.88
N ALA A 51 -0.38 1.38 4.61
CA ALA A 51 -1.41 0.44 4.21
C ALA A 51 -0.71 -0.86 3.82
N ARG A 52 -0.99 -1.94 4.54
CA ARG A 52 -0.57 -3.28 4.15
C ARG A 52 -1.74 -3.94 3.43
N THR A 53 -1.57 -4.17 2.13
CA THR A 53 -2.51 -4.97 1.34
C THR A 53 -1.91 -6.36 1.20
N ARG A 54 -2.64 -7.38 1.66
CA ARG A 54 -2.32 -8.79 1.47
C ARG A 54 -3.34 -9.35 0.48
N VAL A 55 -2.88 -9.92 -0.62
CA VAL A 55 -3.73 -10.65 -1.57
C VAL A 55 -3.30 -12.11 -1.51
N GLN A 56 -4.26 -12.98 -1.20
CA GLN A 56 -4.05 -14.43 -1.14
C GLN A 56 -4.88 -15.10 -2.22
N ASP A 57 -4.19 -15.68 -3.20
CA ASP A 57 -4.81 -16.41 -4.30
C ASP A 57 -4.82 -17.92 -3.95
N ILE A 58 -6.00 -18.55 -4.03
CA ILE A 58 -6.19 -19.97 -3.74
C ILE A 58 -6.52 -20.70 -5.04
N TYR A 59 -5.67 -21.65 -5.43
CA TYR A 59 -5.83 -22.43 -6.66
C TYR A 59 -6.25 -23.87 -6.38
N ALA A 60 -7.21 -24.42 -7.15
CA ALA A 60 -7.52 -25.85 -7.17
C ALA A 60 -6.99 -26.53 -8.44
N GLY A 61 -6.76 -27.83 -8.32
CA GLY A 61 -6.56 -28.71 -9.47
C GLY A 61 -7.87 -29.02 -10.20
N LEU A 62 -7.75 -29.43 -11.47
CA LEU A 62 -8.88 -30.02 -12.19
C LEU A 62 -9.25 -31.35 -11.51
N ARG A 63 -10.48 -31.44 -10.97
CA ARG A 63 -11.11 -32.60 -10.28
C ARG A 63 -11.04 -32.63 -8.73
N SER A 64 -11.27 -31.50 -8.07
CA SER A 64 -11.42 -31.44 -6.61
C SER A 64 -10.18 -31.91 -5.82
N GLU A 65 -9.00 -31.81 -6.43
CA GLU A 65 -7.74 -31.97 -5.70
C GLU A 65 -7.53 -30.73 -4.82
N ALA A 66 -7.15 -31.00 -3.57
CA ALA A 66 -6.86 -30.02 -2.51
C ALA A 66 -6.05 -28.80 -3.03
N PRO A 67 -6.16 -27.63 -2.37
CA PRO A 67 -5.53 -26.40 -2.87
C PRO A 67 -4.04 -26.63 -3.17
N ILE A 68 -3.67 -26.48 -4.45
CA ILE A 68 -2.36 -26.88 -4.98
C ILE A 68 -1.31 -25.79 -4.73
N ALA A 69 -1.73 -24.53 -4.67
CA ALA A 69 -0.84 -23.40 -4.50
C ALA A 69 -1.52 -22.25 -3.75
N LEU A 70 -0.73 -21.62 -2.88
CA LEU A 70 -1.06 -20.40 -2.15
C LEU A 70 -0.07 -19.33 -2.60
N THR A 71 -0.56 -18.25 -3.21
CA THR A 71 0.28 -17.10 -3.56
C THR A 71 -0.07 -15.94 -2.64
N ASP A 72 0.92 -15.41 -1.92
CA ASP A 72 0.74 -14.27 -1.02
C ASP A 72 1.48 -13.05 -1.57
N ARG A 73 0.74 -11.98 -1.87
CA ARG A 73 1.32 -10.71 -2.32
C ARG A 73 1.10 -9.65 -1.26
N VAL A 74 2.20 -9.08 -0.78
CA VAL A 74 2.18 -7.99 0.22
C VAL A 74 2.62 -6.69 -0.43
N ARG A 75 1.73 -5.68 -0.44
CA ARG A 75 2.06 -4.31 -0.85
C ARG A 75 2.02 -3.39 0.37
N VAL A 76 3.12 -2.67 0.61
CA VAL A 76 3.22 -1.64 1.65
C VAL A 76 3.29 -0.28 0.95
N ARG A 77 2.39 0.64 1.31
CA ARG A 77 2.42 2.03 0.83
C ARG A 77 2.62 2.97 2.01
N VAL A 78 3.67 3.80 1.95
CA VAL A 78 3.97 4.86 2.92
C VAL A 78 3.77 6.20 2.21
N PRO A 79 2.67 6.94 2.46
CA PRO A 79 2.36 8.19 1.78
C PRO A 79 2.90 9.43 2.53
N SER A 80 4.00 9.30 3.27
CA SER A 80 4.54 10.39 4.10
C SER A 80 4.83 11.64 3.27
N ALA A 81 4.43 12.81 3.77
CA ALA A 81 4.64 14.08 3.11
C ALA A 81 5.30 15.09 4.07
N PHE A 82 6.17 15.94 3.52
CA PHE A 82 6.88 16.98 4.25
C PHE A 82 6.47 18.35 3.70
N TYR A 83 6.04 19.24 4.59
CA TYR A 83 5.64 20.60 4.28
C TYR A 83 6.52 21.58 5.04
N LEU A 84 7.01 22.59 4.34
CA LEU A 84 7.73 23.71 4.92
C LEU A 84 7.05 25.01 4.47
N ARG A 85 6.65 25.83 5.45
CA ARG A 85 6.00 27.11 5.19
C ARG A 85 6.72 28.21 5.97
N ALA A 86 7.24 29.20 5.26
CA ALA A 86 7.73 30.44 5.86
C ALA A 86 6.68 31.55 5.67
N ARG A 87 6.41 32.30 6.74
CA ARG A 87 5.55 33.48 6.74
C ARG A 87 6.34 34.65 7.27
N ARG A 88 6.23 35.79 6.59
CA ARG A 88 6.70 37.09 7.05
C ARG A 88 5.50 38.00 7.31
N SER A 89 5.40 38.58 8.51
CA SER A 89 4.48 39.67 8.81
C SER A 89 5.20 41.00 8.71
N TRP A 90 4.53 41.97 8.10
CA TRP A 90 4.96 43.36 7.98
C TRP A 90 4.60 44.15 9.23
#